data_AF-A0A382LDP2-F1
#
_entry.id   AF-A0A382LDP2-F1
#
_cell.length_a   1.000
_cell.length_b   1.000
_cell.length_c   1.000
_cell.angle_alpha   90.00
_cell.angle_beta   90.00
_cell.angle_gamma   90.00
#
_symmetry.space_group_name_H-M   'P 1'
#
loop_
_entity.id
_entity.type
_entity.pdbx_description
1 polymer ?
#
loop_
_entity_poly.entity_id
_entity_poly.type
_entity_poly.pdbx_seq_one_letter_code
_entity_poly.pdbx_strand_id
1 'polypeptide(L)'
;GPSNWNDDLSYFDRDINMVYCWDEDGQSDVSGRPPGYFGYKFLESPGDPYDGTDNDADGMVDESRRDGIDNDGDWDPEKHDGGVDGLQNTGDEGEGDGIPTAGDQYDIREPGEPNYEWTDLDEADMVGLTGFASPAFGGNNSISNDHYVFENFLTPGVFDSANANSAGDYIFIYSSGPVDLPAGEARRFSIALLVGQNYEDLTLNAVTAQSIYERNYQFAKPPDKPHVTVAPGDERVTLYWDDIAEYSIDPISEKNDFEGYVIYRSTDPQFLDQQTITDAYGSHFLFTPLEMVGGAPAKFDLVNDYSGLSSIPYAGHGVPYNLGSDSGIRHSFVDSNNVINGQVYYYAVASYDHGDDSLQIAPAECAKQITINPESNELFLDLNTVQIVPRAPAAGYSVGGLTTA
;
A
#
# COMPACT_ATOMS: atom_id res chain seq x y z
N GLY A 1 20.92 -11.70 5.02
CA GLY A 1 20.83 -11.58 6.50
C GLY A 1 22.22 -11.51 7.11
N PRO A 2 22.45 -11.18 8.40
CA PRO A 2 23.82 -10.97 8.90
C PRO A 2 24.71 -12.24 8.87
N SER A 3 24.14 -13.44 8.71
CA SER A 3 24.91 -14.67 8.52
C SER A 3 24.85 -15.25 7.10
N ASN A 4 23.99 -14.73 6.23
CA ASN A 4 23.95 -15.04 4.80
C ASN A 4 23.92 -13.74 3.99
N TRP A 5 25.10 -13.16 3.77
CA TRP A 5 25.29 -11.93 2.99
C TRP A 5 26.24 -12.13 1.81
N ASN A 6 26.87 -13.30 1.70
CA ASN A 6 27.96 -13.53 0.75
C ASN A 6 27.47 -13.61 -0.70
N ASP A 7 26.16 -13.77 -0.86
CA ASP A 7 25.40 -13.96 -2.09
C ASP A 7 24.37 -12.82 -2.30
N ASP A 8 24.46 -11.73 -1.52
CA ASP A 8 23.66 -10.53 -1.74
C ASP A 8 24.14 -9.81 -3.02
N LEU A 9 23.18 -9.47 -3.88
CA LEU A 9 23.38 -8.76 -5.14
C LEU A 9 22.62 -7.44 -5.14
N SER A 10 23.06 -6.49 -5.97
CA SER A 10 22.40 -5.18 -6.10
C SER A 10 22.44 -4.65 -7.51
N TYR A 11 21.38 -3.93 -7.89
CA TYR A 11 21.27 -3.30 -9.20
C TYR A 11 20.45 -2.00 -9.14
N PHE A 12 20.35 -1.32 -10.29
CA PHE A 12 19.59 -0.08 -10.44
C PHE A 12 18.77 -0.13 -11.73
N ASP A 13 17.62 0.52 -11.70
CA ASP A 13 16.76 0.75 -12.84
C ASP A 13 16.49 2.26 -12.93
N ARG A 14 16.91 2.85 -14.05
CA ARG A 14 16.79 4.30 -14.28
C ARG A 14 15.40 4.67 -14.75
N ASP A 15 14.72 3.78 -15.45
CA ASP A 15 13.41 4.07 -16.05
C ASP A 15 12.34 4.17 -14.96
N ILE A 16 12.56 3.52 -13.81
CA ILE A 16 11.69 3.61 -12.62
C ILE A 16 12.37 4.26 -11.41
N ASN A 17 13.54 4.90 -11.59
CA ASN A 17 14.30 5.61 -10.55
C ASN A 17 14.51 4.78 -9.26
N MET A 18 14.86 3.50 -9.39
CA MET A 18 14.94 2.56 -8.28
C MET A 18 16.30 1.87 -8.21
N VAL A 19 16.84 1.73 -7.01
CA VAL A 19 17.95 0.81 -6.71
C VAL A 19 17.42 -0.34 -5.85
N TYR A 20 17.87 -1.56 -6.09
CA TYR A 20 17.32 -2.72 -5.42
C TYR A 20 18.36 -3.83 -5.19
N CYS A 21 18.03 -4.72 -4.27
CA CYS A 21 18.85 -5.87 -3.92
C CYS A 21 18.02 -7.13 -3.70
N TRP A 22 18.71 -8.25 -3.81
CA TRP A 22 18.16 -9.58 -3.57
C TRP A 22 19.28 -10.54 -3.14
N ASP A 23 18.85 -11.64 -2.56
CA ASP A 23 19.68 -12.77 -2.17
C ASP A 23 19.72 -13.76 -3.35
N GLU A 24 20.91 -14.09 -3.87
CA GLU A 24 21.05 -14.88 -5.12
C GLU A 24 20.47 -16.29 -5.00
N ASP A 25 20.63 -16.94 -3.84
CA ASP A 25 20.24 -18.33 -3.65
C ASP A 25 18.86 -18.50 -2.97
N GLY A 26 18.26 -17.41 -2.49
CA GLY A 26 16.95 -17.35 -1.86
C GLY A 26 16.93 -17.98 -0.46
N GLN A 27 18.06 -18.05 0.25
CA GLN A 27 18.15 -18.64 1.57
C GLN A 27 18.18 -17.59 2.68
N SER A 28 17.18 -17.66 3.56
CA SER A 28 17.16 -16.84 4.77
C SER A 28 17.87 -17.50 5.94
N ASP A 29 18.43 -16.66 6.82
CA ASP A 29 18.83 -17.03 8.18
C ASP A 29 17.64 -17.56 9.02
N VAL A 30 16.39 -17.25 8.62
CA VAL A 30 15.16 -17.74 9.25
C VAL A 30 14.62 -18.92 8.45
N SER A 31 14.72 -20.13 9.03
CA SER A 31 14.24 -21.36 8.40
C SER A 31 12.78 -21.25 7.97
N GLY A 32 12.51 -21.65 6.71
CA GLY A 32 11.17 -21.66 6.13
C GLY A 32 10.67 -20.31 5.63
N ARG A 33 11.51 -19.26 5.65
CA ARG A 33 11.19 -17.97 5.05
C ARG A 33 12.10 -17.71 3.84
N PRO A 34 11.57 -17.53 2.63
CA PRO A 34 12.37 -17.05 1.51
C PRO A 34 12.61 -15.53 1.65
N PRO A 35 13.83 -15.03 1.47
CA PRO A 35 14.09 -13.60 1.26
C PRO A 35 13.35 -13.09 0.02
N GLY A 36 12.89 -11.85 0.09
CA GLY A 36 12.34 -11.14 -1.06
C GLY A 36 13.35 -10.16 -1.65
N TYR A 37 12.89 -9.39 -2.62
CA TYR A 37 13.58 -8.24 -3.17
C TYR A 37 13.27 -7.01 -2.31
N PHE A 38 14.24 -6.11 -2.18
CA PHE A 38 14.08 -4.85 -1.47
C PHE A 38 14.62 -3.70 -2.33
N GLY A 39 13.87 -2.60 -2.42
CA GLY A 39 14.17 -1.46 -3.28
C GLY A 39 14.02 -0.11 -2.60
N TYR A 40 14.87 0.83 -3.00
CA TYR A 40 14.73 2.26 -2.74
C TYR A 40 14.38 2.93 -4.05
N LYS A 41 13.21 3.58 -4.12
CA LYS A 41 12.75 4.30 -5.31
C LYS A 41 12.58 5.77 -5.00
N PHE A 42 13.05 6.66 -5.87
CA PHE A 42 12.57 8.03 -5.88
C PHE A 42 11.14 8.04 -6.44
N LEU A 43 10.19 8.45 -5.59
CA LEU A 43 8.87 8.89 -6.03
C LEU A 43 8.95 10.33 -6.53
N GLU A 44 9.78 11.12 -5.83
CA GLU A 44 10.15 12.47 -6.19
C GLU A 44 11.65 12.61 -6.07
N SER A 45 12.29 13.18 -7.08
CA SER A 45 13.67 13.61 -7.01
C SER A 45 13.75 15.14 -7.07
N PRO A 46 14.87 15.77 -6.66
CA PRO A 46 15.04 17.21 -6.83
C PRO A 46 14.83 17.61 -8.30
N GLY A 47 13.92 18.56 -8.55
CA GLY A 47 13.72 19.07 -9.90
C GLY A 47 14.71 20.17 -10.32
N ASP A 48 14.93 20.33 -11.63
CA ASP A 48 15.81 21.38 -12.19
C ASP A 48 15.12 22.24 -13.28
N PRO A 49 14.24 23.19 -12.89
CA PRO A 49 13.40 23.93 -13.84
C PRO A 49 14.14 25.06 -14.59
N TYR A 50 15.45 24.94 -14.79
CA TYR A 50 16.29 26.00 -15.35
C TYR A 50 17.23 25.54 -16.46
N ASP A 51 17.24 24.26 -16.78
CA ASP A 51 18.25 23.65 -17.65
C ASP A 51 17.80 23.55 -19.13
N GLY A 52 16.51 23.77 -19.40
CA GLY A 52 15.90 23.73 -20.73
C GLY A 52 15.67 22.31 -21.26
N THR A 53 15.64 21.30 -20.38
CA THR A 53 15.57 19.88 -20.72
C THR A 53 14.47 19.21 -19.90
N ASP A 54 13.53 18.55 -20.57
CA ASP A 54 12.61 17.56 -19.98
C ASP A 54 13.42 16.41 -19.33
N ASN A 55 13.62 16.46 -17.99
CA ASN A 55 14.53 15.55 -17.29
C ASN A 55 13.90 14.18 -16.97
N ASP A 56 12.59 14.12 -16.73
CA ASP A 56 11.86 12.89 -16.43
C ASP A 56 11.04 12.33 -17.62
N ALA A 57 11.07 13.03 -18.75
CA ALA A 57 10.48 12.62 -20.03
C ALA A 57 8.94 12.55 -20.01
N ASP A 58 8.29 13.37 -19.20
CA ASP A 58 6.83 13.48 -19.14
C ASP A 58 6.24 14.35 -20.27
N GLY A 59 7.10 15.07 -21.00
CA GLY A 59 6.75 15.94 -22.12
C GLY A 59 6.64 17.43 -21.78
N MET A 60 6.84 17.79 -20.51
CA MET A 60 7.01 19.15 -20.03
C MET A 60 8.50 19.50 -19.96
N VAL A 61 8.80 20.80 -19.91
CA VAL A 61 10.18 21.29 -19.86
C VAL A 61 10.20 22.42 -18.86
N ASP A 62 11.13 22.34 -17.91
CA ASP A 62 11.34 23.36 -16.88
C ASP A 62 10.09 23.61 -15.99
N GLU A 63 9.19 22.63 -15.82
CA GLU A 63 7.99 22.73 -15.00
C GLU A 63 8.29 22.87 -13.50
N SER A 64 7.44 23.64 -12.82
CA SER A 64 7.71 24.07 -11.47
C SER A 64 6.45 24.38 -10.68
N ARG A 65 6.34 23.72 -9.52
CA ARG A 65 5.39 23.99 -8.43
C ARG A 65 5.48 25.37 -7.75
N ARG A 66 6.05 26.38 -8.41
CA ARG A 66 6.42 27.67 -7.82
C ARG A 66 6.26 28.87 -8.75
N ASP A 67 5.92 28.66 -10.02
CA ASP A 67 5.99 29.70 -11.05
C ASP A 67 4.64 30.42 -11.30
N GLY A 68 3.60 29.97 -10.61
CA GLY A 68 2.21 30.43 -10.69
C GLY A 68 1.46 29.88 -11.89
N ILE A 69 1.98 28.84 -12.55
CA ILE A 69 1.38 28.21 -13.73
C ILE A 69 0.91 26.82 -13.32
N ASP A 70 -0.19 26.39 -13.94
CA ASP A 70 -0.63 24.99 -13.98
C ASP A 70 -0.04 24.42 -15.28
N ASN A 71 1.12 23.77 -15.17
CA ASN A 71 1.95 23.37 -16.30
C ASN A 71 1.31 22.24 -17.11
N ASP A 72 0.64 21.29 -16.45
CA ASP A 72 0.04 20.12 -17.07
C ASP A 72 -1.46 20.33 -17.43
N GLY A 73 -2.09 21.35 -16.85
CA GLY A 73 -3.46 21.76 -17.15
C GLY A 73 -4.52 20.89 -16.48
N ASP A 74 -4.19 20.18 -15.40
CA ASP A 74 -5.06 19.23 -14.74
C ASP A 74 -5.90 19.84 -13.60
N TRP A 75 -5.70 21.13 -13.29
CA TRP A 75 -6.55 21.89 -12.38
C TRP A 75 -7.96 22.12 -12.98
N ASP A 76 -8.99 21.59 -12.31
CA ASP A 76 -10.38 21.67 -12.76
C ASP A 76 -11.18 22.65 -11.87
N PRO A 77 -11.65 23.81 -12.39
CA PRO A 77 -12.40 24.78 -11.60
C PRO A 77 -13.73 24.25 -11.05
N GLU A 78 -14.30 23.18 -11.63
CA GLU A 78 -15.53 22.59 -11.08
C GLU A 78 -15.28 21.72 -9.85
N LYS A 79 -14.02 21.30 -9.61
CA LYS A 79 -13.66 20.33 -8.56
C LYS A 79 -12.65 20.88 -7.55
N HIS A 80 -11.67 21.64 -8.02
CA HIS A 80 -10.48 22.03 -7.27
C HIS A 80 -10.55 23.48 -6.76
N ASP A 81 -11.56 24.26 -7.18
CA ASP A 81 -11.82 25.64 -6.73
C ASP A 81 -12.38 25.65 -5.28
N GLY A 82 -11.52 25.26 -4.34
CA GLY A 82 -11.81 25.05 -2.93
C GLY A 82 -11.18 26.08 -2.00
N GLY A 83 -10.48 27.09 -2.54
CA GLY A 83 -9.78 28.10 -1.76
C GLY A 83 -8.43 27.63 -1.21
N VAL A 84 -7.73 28.55 -0.53
CA VAL A 84 -6.35 28.37 -0.05
C VAL A 84 -6.21 27.24 0.97
N ASP A 85 -7.27 26.87 1.68
CA ASP A 85 -7.29 25.70 2.57
C ASP A 85 -7.53 24.37 1.85
N GLY A 86 -7.88 24.42 0.56
CA GLY A 86 -8.13 23.28 -0.32
C GLY A 86 -9.46 22.58 -0.04
N LEU A 87 -10.35 23.17 0.77
CA LEU A 87 -11.60 22.55 1.20
C LEU A 87 -12.81 23.36 0.74
N GLN A 88 -13.71 22.71 0.01
CA GLN A 88 -14.95 23.36 -0.41
C GLN A 88 -15.84 23.74 0.78
N ASN A 89 -16.53 24.87 0.63
CA ASN A 89 -17.54 25.46 1.52
C ASN A 89 -16.99 25.96 2.88
N THR A 90 -15.74 26.42 2.94
CA THR A 90 -15.13 27.00 4.15
C THR A 90 -15.23 28.53 4.18
N GLY A 91 -15.40 29.16 3.01
CA GLY A 91 -15.55 30.60 2.80
C GLY A 91 -14.23 31.37 2.92
N ASP A 92 -13.12 30.72 2.60
CA ASP A 92 -11.76 31.25 2.67
C ASP A 92 -11.35 31.99 1.37
N GLU A 93 -10.07 32.35 1.26
CA GLU A 93 -9.56 33.12 0.13
C GLU A 93 -9.34 32.18 -1.08
N GLY A 94 -9.78 32.60 -2.27
CA GLY A 94 -9.67 31.81 -3.50
C GLY A 94 -10.94 31.01 -3.84
N GLU A 95 -11.75 30.64 -2.86
CA GLU A 95 -12.89 29.73 -3.08
C GLU A 95 -13.97 30.30 -4.03
N GLY A 96 -14.29 29.53 -5.07
CA GLY A 96 -15.38 29.75 -6.00
C GLY A 96 -15.12 30.91 -6.98
N ASP A 97 -13.87 31.32 -7.16
CA ASP A 97 -13.51 32.45 -8.01
C ASP A 97 -13.07 32.04 -9.43
N GLY A 98 -12.91 30.73 -9.67
CA GLY A 98 -12.52 30.12 -10.93
C GLY A 98 -11.06 30.32 -11.30
N ILE A 99 -10.19 30.64 -10.35
CA ILE A 99 -8.76 30.86 -10.52
C ILE A 99 -8.00 29.99 -9.50
N PRO A 100 -6.98 29.23 -9.93
CA PRO A 100 -6.21 28.41 -9.01
C PRO A 100 -5.51 29.27 -7.93
N THR A 101 -5.61 28.83 -6.68
CA THR A 101 -5.09 29.54 -5.51
C THR A 101 -3.94 28.77 -4.84
N ALA A 102 -2.74 29.34 -4.92
CA ALA A 102 -1.54 28.78 -4.28
C ALA A 102 -1.54 29.02 -2.76
N GLY A 103 -1.10 28.02 -1.99
CA GLY A 103 -0.99 28.11 -0.54
C GLY A 103 0.40 28.39 0.01
N ASP A 104 0.53 28.29 1.33
CA ASP A 104 1.81 28.33 2.03
C ASP A 104 2.31 26.90 2.29
N GLN A 105 3.41 26.53 1.61
CA GLN A 105 4.08 25.24 1.77
C GLN A 105 4.53 24.92 3.21
N TYR A 106 4.51 25.90 4.12
CA TYR A 106 4.88 25.77 5.53
C TYR A 106 3.69 25.86 6.49
N ASP A 107 2.47 26.16 6.03
CA ASP A 107 1.26 26.11 6.85
C ASP A 107 0.27 25.05 6.34
N ILE A 108 0.15 23.97 7.11
CA ILE A 108 -0.77 22.86 6.82
C ILE A 108 -2.25 23.26 6.80
N ARG A 109 -2.60 24.47 7.25
CA ARG A 109 -3.99 24.98 7.23
C ARG A 109 -4.35 25.71 5.97
N GLU A 110 -3.35 26.15 5.20
CA GLU A 110 -3.53 26.90 3.95
C GLU A 110 -2.60 26.28 2.89
N PRO A 111 -2.70 24.96 2.61
CA PRO A 111 -1.77 24.27 1.72
C PRO A 111 -1.88 24.70 0.25
N GLY A 112 -3.00 25.31 -0.14
CA GLY A 112 -3.37 25.61 -1.53
C GLY A 112 -4.45 24.68 -2.04
N GLU A 113 -5.01 25.02 -3.20
CA GLU A 113 -5.98 24.18 -3.90
C GLU A 113 -5.33 22.92 -4.45
N PRO A 114 -6.04 21.79 -4.60
CA PRO A 114 -5.50 20.56 -5.20
C PRO A 114 -4.97 20.80 -6.61
N ASN A 115 -3.96 20.04 -7.04
CA ASN A 115 -3.46 20.07 -8.42
C ASN A 115 -3.03 21.48 -8.86
N TYR A 116 -2.39 22.22 -7.95
CA TYR A 116 -1.79 23.50 -8.29
C TYR A 116 -0.59 23.80 -7.41
N GLU A 117 0.57 24.05 -8.02
CA GLU A 117 1.78 24.42 -7.31
C GLU A 117 2.18 23.35 -6.26
N TRP A 118 2.19 23.71 -4.97
CA TRP A 118 2.70 22.84 -3.91
C TRP A 118 1.89 21.58 -3.65
N THR A 119 0.66 21.57 -4.11
CA THR A 119 -0.30 20.46 -3.98
C THR A 119 -0.35 19.61 -5.23
N ASP A 120 0.25 20.06 -6.33
CA ASP A 120 0.52 19.27 -7.52
C ASP A 120 1.86 18.55 -7.31
N LEU A 121 1.87 17.23 -7.23
CA LEU A 121 3.09 16.48 -6.92
C LEU A 121 3.81 15.96 -8.16
N ASP A 122 3.23 16.08 -9.34
CA ASP A 122 3.82 15.68 -10.62
C ASP A 122 4.34 16.88 -11.43
N GLU A 123 4.07 18.12 -11.02
CA GLU A 123 4.58 19.34 -11.67
C GLU A 123 6.03 19.73 -11.30
N ALA A 124 6.98 18.78 -11.36
CA ALA A 124 8.38 19.12 -11.14
C ALA A 124 9.30 18.38 -12.11
N ASP A 125 10.22 19.13 -12.73
CA ASP A 125 11.21 18.59 -13.70
C ASP A 125 12.26 17.71 -13.05
N MET A 126 11.92 16.45 -12.79
CA MET A 126 12.67 15.56 -11.92
C MET A 126 13.94 15.02 -12.60
N VAL A 127 15.12 15.34 -12.05
CA VAL A 127 16.39 14.82 -12.60
C VAL A 127 16.59 13.31 -12.42
N GLY A 128 15.82 12.69 -11.52
CA GLY A 128 15.79 11.27 -11.26
C GLY A 128 17.07 10.72 -10.62
N LEU A 129 17.30 9.42 -10.83
CA LEU A 129 18.50 8.71 -10.40
C LEU A 129 19.66 8.99 -11.36
N THR A 130 20.63 9.78 -10.90
CA THR A 130 21.78 10.22 -11.74
C THR A 130 23.06 9.44 -11.48
N GLY A 131 23.13 8.66 -10.40
CA GLY A 131 24.29 7.82 -10.12
C GLY A 131 24.00 6.73 -9.09
N PHE A 132 24.78 5.66 -9.15
CA PHE A 132 24.69 4.54 -8.22
C PHE A 132 26.08 3.93 -7.99
N ALA A 133 26.41 3.68 -6.72
CA ALA A 133 27.60 2.99 -6.29
C ALA A 133 27.26 1.99 -5.19
N SER A 134 27.83 0.79 -5.28
CA SER A 134 27.59 -0.29 -4.32
C SER A 134 28.91 -0.82 -3.74
N PRO A 135 29.69 0.02 -3.00
CA PRO A 135 30.94 -0.43 -2.41
C PRO A 135 30.72 -1.49 -1.34
N ALA A 136 31.67 -2.42 -1.23
CA ALA A 136 31.67 -3.44 -0.18
C ALA A 136 31.61 -2.81 1.22
N PHE A 137 30.87 -3.43 2.12
CA PHE A 137 30.68 -2.96 3.48
C PHE A 137 32.03 -2.79 4.21
N GLY A 138 32.19 -1.64 4.85
CA GLY A 138 33.42 -1.24 5.54
C GLY A 138 34.46 -0.55 4.65
N GLY A 139 35.54 -0.07 5.29
CA GLY A 139 36.57 0.74 4.63
C GLY A 139 36.28 2.24 4.70
N ASN A 140 36.51 2.95 3.59
CA ASN A 140 36.44 4.42 3.51
C ASN A 140 35.05 4.96 3.11
N ASN A 141 34.06 4.09 2.93
CA ASN A 141 32.68 4.40 2.52
C ASN A 141 31.76 4.83 3.69
N SER A 142 32.32 5.08 4.88
CA SER A 142 31.55 5.69 5.96
C SER A 142 31.10 7.11 5.57
N ILE A 143 29.86 7.45 5.90
CA ILE A 143 29.29 8.81 5.70
C ILE A 143 30.15 9.88 6.40
N SER A 144 30.87 9.52 7.47
CA SER A 144 31.80 10.42 8.15
C SER A 144 33.02 10.83 7.31
N ASN A 145 33.30 10.12 6.22
CA ASN A 145 34.36 10.43 5.26
C ASN A 145 33.75 11.07 3.99
N ASP A 146 33.05 12.18 4.23
CA ASP A 146 32.21 12.90 3.27
C ASP A 146 32.91 13.21 1.95
N HIS A 147 34.13 13.74 1.99
CA HIS A 147 34.90 14.10 0.80
C HIS A 147 35.21 12.89 -0.09
N TYR A 148 35.56 11.75 0.52
CA TYR A 148 35.81 10.52 -0.23
C TYR A 148 34.54 9.98 -0.88
N VAL A 149 33.43 9.96 -0.14
CA VAL A 149 32.12 9.53 -0.66
C VAL A 149 31.69 10.43 -1.81
N PHE A 150 31.82 11.74 -1.66
CA PHE A 150 31.47 12.73 -2.68
C PHE A 150 32.27 12.52 -3.97
N GLU A 151 33.60 12.42 -3.89
CA GLU A 151 34.45 12.30 -5.08
C GLU A 151 34.36 10.92 -5.77
N ASN A 152 34.09 9.84 -5.03
CA ASN A 152 34.21 8.49 -5.57
C ASN A 152 32.86 7.79 -5.83
N PHE A 153 31.78 8.21 -5.16
CA PHE A 153 30.49 7.51 -5.21
C PHE A 153 29.31 8.39 -5.64
N LEU A 154 29.44 9.73 -5.63
CA LEU A 154 28.37 10.66 -6.00
C LEU A 154 28.64 11.36 -7.34
N THR A 155 29.43 10.75 -8.23
CA THR A 155 29.68 11.33 -9.56
C THR A 155 28.48 11.08 -10.49
N PRO A 156 27.82 12.12 -11.01
CA PRO A 156 26.70 11.97 -11.94
C PRO A 156 27.10 11.22 -13.22
N GLY A 157 26.19 10.37 -13.71
CA GLY A 157 26.38 9.52 -14.89
C GLY A 157 27.22 8.26 -14.64
N VAL A 158 27.69 8.03 -13.41
CA VAL A 158 28.43 6.83 -13.03
C VAL A 158 27.49 5.86 -12.32
N PHE A 159 27.40 4.65 -12.87
CA PHE A 159 26.57 3.59 -12.34
C PHE A 159 27.36 2.29 -12.19
N ASP A 160 27.48 1.82 -10.96
CA ASP A 160 28.10 0.53 -10.65
C ASP A 160 27.11 -0.61 -10.92
N SER A 161 27.43 -1.46 -11.87
CA SER A 161 26.67 -2.66 -12.23
C SER A 161 27.44 -3.95 -11.90
N ALA A 162 28.66 -3.85 -11.35
CA ALA A 162 29.48 -5.02 -11.07
C ALA A 162 28.83 -5.94 -10.04
N ASN A 163 28.08 -5.36 -9.11
CA ASN A 163 27.35 -6.04 -8.03
C ASN A 163 26.10 -6.80 -8.49
N ALA A 164 25.72 -6.69 -9.76
CA ALA A 164 24.73 -7.60 -10.35
C ALA A 164 25.29 -9.02 -10.55
N ASN A 165 26.62 -9.15 -10.60
CA ASN A 165 27.33 -10.39 -10.89
C ASN A 165 28.43 -10.72 -9.88
N SER A 166 28.62 -9.86 -8.88
CA SER A 166 29.63 -10.00 -7.83
C SER A 166 28.91 -9.87 -6.51
N ALA A 167 28.79 -10.98 -5.80
CA ALA A 167 28.03 -11.00 -4.56
C ALA A 167 28.88 -10.66 -3.33
N GLY A 168 28.21 -10.17 -2.28
CA GLY A 168 28.84 -9.78 -1.02
C GLY A 168 28.02 -8.77 -0.21
N ASP A 169 28.58 -8.35 0.92
CA ASP A 169 27.95 -7.34 1.78
C ASP A 169 28.24 -5.95 1.21
N TYR A 170 27.19 -5.24 0.79
CA TYR A 170 27.31 -3.98 0.06
C TYR A 170 26.50 -2.86 0.70
N ILE A 171 26.97 -1.62 0.52
CA ILE A 171 26.27 -0.40 0.91
C ILE A 171 25.74 0.26 -0.36
N PHE A 172 24.48 0.69 -0.36
CA PHE A 172 23.92 1.41 -1.50
C PHE A 172 24.08 2.91 -1.31
N ILE A 173 24.77 3.51 -2.28
CA ILE A 173 24.91 4.95 -2.40
C ILE A 173 24.33 5.31 -3.76
N TYR A 174 23.23 6.04 -3.76
CA TYR A 174 22.59 6.55 -4.96
C TYR A 174 22.53 8.07 -4.89
N SER A 175 22.57 8.71 -6.05
CA SER A 175 22.62 10.16 -6.18
C SER A 175 21.59 10.66 -7.16
N SER A 176 21.16 11.91 -6.95
CA SER A 176 20.31 12.68 -7.84
C SER A 176 20.93 14.07 -7.97
N GLY A 177 21.10 14.54 -9.20
CA GLY A 177 21.80 15.78 -9.54
C GLY A 177 22.98 15.62 -10.52
N PRO A 178 23.68 16.72 -10.87
CA PRO A 178 23.59 18.02 -10.21
C PRO A 178 22.26 18.73 -10.52
N VAL A 179 21.84 19.62 -9.63
CA VAL A 179 20.67 20.49 -9.82
C VAL A 179 21.04 21.92 -9.47
N ASP A 180 20.45 22.90 -10.16
CA ASP A 180 20.56 24.30 -9.76
C ASP A 180 19.67 24.59 -8.54
N LEU A 181 20.30 25.04 -7.44
CA LEU A 181 19.63 25.41 -6.18
C LEU A 181 19.95 26.86 -5.79
N PRO A 182 19.24 27.85 -6.34
CA PRO A 182 19.40 29.26 -5.98
C PRO A 182 19.17 29.55 -4.49
N ALA A 183 19.78 30.64 -4.00
CA ALA A 183 19.69 31.01 -2.60
C ALA A 183 18.25 31.38 -2.20
N GLY A 184 17.71 30.66 -1.22
CA GLY A 184 16.35 30.86 -0.70
C GLY A 184 15.32 29.87 -1.26
N GLU A 185 15.71 29.03 -2.22
CA GLU A 185 14.87 27.96 -2.73
C GLU A 185 15.09 26.64 -1.98
N ALA A 186 14.12 25.74 -2.13
CA ALA A 186 14.21 24.38 -1.66
C ALA A 186 13.77 23.42 -2.78
N ARG A 187 14.37 22.23 -2.78
CA ARG A 187 13.94 21.08 -3.59
C ARG A 187 13.48 19.98 -2.65
N ARG A 188 12.40 19.30 -3.02
CA ARG A 188 11.89 18.15 -2.30
C ARG A 188 12.40 16.88 -2.97
N PHE A 189 12.39 15.82 -2.18
CA PHE A 189 12.61 14.47 -2.67
C PHE A 189 11.85 13.53 -1.75
N SER A 190 11.31 12.48 -2.34
CA SER A 190 10.43 11.52 -1.68
C SER A 190 10.88 10.13 -2.08
N ILE A 191 11.10 9.27 -1.09
CA ILE A 191 11.65 7.94 -1.28
C ILE A 191 10.66 6.90 -0.79
N ALA A 192 10.35 5.92 -1.64
CA ALA A 192 9.63 4.71 -1.26
C ALA A 192 10.61 3.60 -0.89
N LEU A 193 10.31 2.92 0.21
CA LEU A 193 10.92 1.63 0.56
C LEU A 193 9.97 0.53 0.08
N LEU A 194 10.45 -0.29 -0.84
CA LEU A 194 9.65 -1.29 -1.52
C LEU A 194 10.17 -2.68 -1.19
N VAL A 195 9.23 -3.60 -1.00
CA VAL A 195 9.51 -5.04 -0.86
C VAL A 195 8.73 -5.79 -1.93
N GLY A 196 9.28 -6.87 -2.44
CA GLY A 196 8.60 -7.76 -3.38
C GLY A 196 9.02 -9.21 -3.16
N GLN A 197 8.14 -10.17 -3.45
CA GLN A 197 8.45 -11.60 -3.39
C GLN A 197 9.45 -12.01 -4.48
N ASN A 198 9.40 -11.33 -5.61
CA ASN A 198 10.30 -11.48 -6.76
C ASN A 198 10.47 -10.11 -7.44
N TYR A 199 11.24 -10.09 -8.53
CA TYR A 199 11.52 -8.88 -9.28
C TYR A 199 10.23 -8.25 -9.82
N GLU A 200 9.35 -9.05 -10.43
CA GLU A 200 8.10 -8.58 -11.01
C GLU A 200 7.20 -7.91 -9.95
N ASP A 201 7.02 -8.55 -8.79
CA ASP A 201 6.28 -8.00 -7.64
C ASP A 201 6.89 -6.69 -7.14
N LEU A 202 8.22 -6.60 -7.03
CA LEU A 202 8.90 -5.36 -6.65
C LEU A 202 8.61 -4.23 -7.65
N THR A 203 8.68 -4.52 -8.95
CA THR A 203 8.43 -3.50 -9.98
C THR A 203 6.97 -3.07 -10.04
N LEU A 204 6.01 -3.97 -9.79
CA LEU A 204 4.60 -3.63 -9.67
C LEU A 204 4.32 -2.77 -8.44
N ASN A 205 4.96 -3.09 -7.30
CA ASN A 205 4.89 -2.25 -6.11
C ASN A 205 5.51 -0.86 -6.36
N ALA A 206 6.57 -0.78 -7.16
CA ALA A 206 7.18 0.48 -7.58
C ALA A 206 6.24 1.34 -8.44
N VAL A 207 5.58 0.74 -9.43
CA VAL A 207 4.59 1.41 -10.28
C VAL A 207 3.38 1.87 -9.45
N THR A 208 2.88 1.01 -8.56
CA THR A 208 1.77 1.34 -7.67
C THR A 208 2.13 2.52 -6.76
N ALA A 209 3.30 2.48 -6.11
CA ALA A 209 3.76 3.56 -5.24
C ALA A 209 3.92 4.90 -6.01
N GLN A 210 4.42 4.85 -7.25
CA GLN A 210 4.51 6.02 -8.13
C GLN A 210 3.11 6.62 -8.40
N SER A 211 2.16 5.79 -8.83
CA SER A 211 0.79 6.25 -9.08
C SER A 211 0.08 6.80 -7.84
N ILE A 212 0.42 6.32 -6.63
CA ILE A 212 -0.14 6.87 -5.39
C ILE A 212 0.43 8.28 -5.14
N TYR A 213 1.71 8.47 -5.43
CA TYR A 213 2.38 9.75 -5.29
C TYR A 213 1.84 10.79 -6.28
N GLU A 214 1.76 10.46 -7.57
CA GLU A 214 1.22 11.33 -8.63
C GLU A 214 -0.24 11.70 -8.37
N ARG A 215 -1.03 10.80 -7.76
CA ARG A 215 -2.42 11.10 -7.38
C ARG A 215 -2.55 11.87 -6.06
N ASN A 216 -1.52 12.58 -5.60
CA ASN A 216 -1.56 13.35 -4.36
C ASN A 216 -1.99 12.56 -3.12
N TYR A 217 -1.67 11.26 -3.08
CA TYR A 217 -2.13 10.31 -2.05
C TYR A 217 -3.67 10.19 -1.93
N GLN A 218 -4.39 10.63 -2.96
CA GLN A 218 -5.83 10.46 -3.13
C GLN A 218 -6.09 9.14 -3.86
N PHE A 219 -6.57 8.13 -3.15
CA PHE A 219 -6.93 6.84 -3.74
C PHE A 219 -8.24 6.33 -3.15
N ALA A 220 -8.87 5.43 -3.92
CA ALA A 220 -10.11 4.78 -3.50
C ALA A 220 -9.91 4.12 -2.14
N LYS A 221 -10.75 4.50 -1.19
CA LYS A 221 -10.65 4.01 0.18
C LYS A 221 -11.59 2.82 0.31
N PRO A 222 -11.09 1.65 0.74
CA PRO A 222 -11.99 0.52 0.98
C PRO A 222 -13.02 0.89 2.06
N PRO A 223 -14.19 0.21 2.08
CA PRO A 223 -15.23 0.49 3.07
C PRO A 223 -14.71 0.43 4.51
N ASP A 224 -15.36 1.18 5.39
CA ASP A 224 -14.98 1.23 6.80
C ASP A 224 -14.93 -0.17 7.44
N LYS A 225 -14.02 -0.36 8.40
CA LYS A 225 -13.81 -1.63 9.10
C LYS A 225 -15.00 -1.92 10.03
N PRO A 226 -15.66 -3.08 9.92
CA PRO A 226 -16.71 -3.45 10.85
C PRO A 226 -16.14 -3.82 12.22
N HIS A 227 -16.88 -3.55 13.29
CA HIS A 227 -16.50 -3.95 14.64
C HIS A 227 -16.89 -5.41 14.90
N VAL A 228 -15.90 -6.28 15.10
CA VAL A 228 -16.13 -7.72 15.26
C VAL A 228 -16.15 -8.14 16.72
N THR A 229 -17.12 -8.97 17.09
CA THR A 229 -17.16 -9.67 18.37
C THR A 229 -17.36 -11.16 18.18
N VAL A 230 -16.84 -11.97 19.10
CA VAL A 230 -16.87 -13.43 18.98
C VAL A 230 -17.27 -14.14 20.26
N ALA A 231 -17.99 -15.24 20.09
CA ALA A 231 -18.39 -16.14 21.16
C ALA A 231 -17.82 -17.54 20.90
N PRO A 232 -16.98 -18.09 21.81
CA PRO A 232 -16.49 -19.45 21.69
C PRO A 232 -17.59 -20.45 22.05
N GLY A 233 -17.65 -21.56 21.32
CA GLY A 233 -18.49 -22.71 21.62
C GLY A 233 -17.72 -24.02 21.56
N ASP A 234 -18.46 -25.11 21.76
CA ASP A 234 -17.94 -26.48 21.61
C ASP A 234 -17.73 -26.78 20.12
N GLU A 235 -16.48 -26.96 19.71
CA GLU A 235 -16.10 -27.23 18.30
C GLU A 235 -16.68 -26.20 17.31
N ARG A 236 -16.88 -24.96 17.78
CA ARG A 236 -17.40 -23.86 16.97
C ARG A 236 -17.02 -22.49 17.50
N VAL A 237 -17.04 -21.49 16.63
CA VAL A 237 -16.94 -20.07 16.94
C VAL A 237 -18.11 -19.34 16.30
N THR A 238 -18.74 -18.42 17.02
CA THR A 238 -19.76 -17.56 16.44
C THR A 238 -19.24 -16.13 16.40
N LEU A 239 -19.23 -15.54 15.20
CA LEU A 239 -18.82 -14.18 14.91
C LEU A 239 -20.06 -13.31 14.75
N TYR A 240 -19.95 -12.06 15.19
CA TYR A 240 -20.93 -10.98 15.01
C TYR A 240 -20.20 -9.70 14.63
N TRP A 241 -20.80 -8.89 13.77
CA TRP A 241 -20.23 -7.59 13.39
C TRP A 241 -21.32 -6.55 13.15
N ASP A 242 -20.96 -5.26 13.18
CA ASP A 242 -21.86 -4.14 12.90
C ASP A 242 -21.94 -3.81 11.41
N ASP A 243 -22.78 -2.84 11.05
CA ASP A 243 -23.12 -2.43 9.69
C ASP A 243 -22.42 -1.13 9.26
N ILE A 244 -21.40 -0.65 9.99
CA ILE A 244 -20.77 0.65 9.73
C ILE A 244 -20.20 0.76 8.31
N ALA A 245 -19.70 -0.35 7.77
CA ALA A 245 -19.14 -0.44 6.42
C ALA A 245 -20.16 -0.14 5.32
N GLU A 246 -21.44 -0.47 5.55
CA GLU A 246 -22.52 -0.35 4.57
C GLU A 246 -22.90 1.11 4.27
N TYR A 247 -22.39 2.06 5.06
CA TYR A 247 -22.63 3.49 4.90
C TYR A 247 -21.35 4.26 4.51
N SER A 248 -20.26 3.54 4.22
CA SER A 248 -19.00 4.14 3.78
C SER A 248 -19.18 4.79 2.42
N ILE A 249 -18.65 6.01 2.25
CA ILE A 249 -18.60 6.71 0.97
C ILE A 249 -17.14 6.76 0.54
N ASP A 250 -16.86 6.31 -0.68
CA ASP A 250 -15.54 6.40 -1.27
C ASP A 250 -15.22 7.85 -1.66
N PRO A 251 -14.09 8.43 -1.21
CA PRO A 251 -13.75 9.84 -1.47
C PRO A 251 -13.52 10.19 -2.94
N ILE A 252 -13.17 9.22 -3.79
CA ILE A 252 -12.82 9.47 -5.19
C ILE A 252 -14.04 9.36 -6.10
N SER A 253 -14.83 8.31 -5.92
CA SER A 253 -16.05 8.08 -6.69
C SER A 253 -17.25 8.84 -6.13
N GLU A 254 -17.16 9.36 -4.90
CA GLU A 254 -18.23 10.01 -4.13
C GLU A 254 -19.50 9.16 -3.98
N LYS A 255 -19.35 7.84 -4.14
CA LYS A 255 -20.45 6.87 -4.09
C LYS A 255 -20.31 5.97 -2.87
N ASN A 256 -21.43 5.40 -2.48
CA ASN A 256 -21.42 4.20 -1.66
C ASN A 256 -21.26 3.01 -2.60
N ASP A 257 -20.09 2.40 -2.58
CA ASP A 257 -19.69 1.27 -3.41
C ASP A 257 -19.50 -0.03 -2.60
N PHE A 258 -19.96 -0.05 -1.34
CA PHE A 258 -19.93 -1.24 -0.50
C PHE A 258 -20.64 -2.42 -1.18
N GLU A 259 -19.99 -3.59 -1.19
CA GLU A 259 -20.53 -4.79 -1.81
C GLU A 259 -20.76 -5.93 -0.81
N GLY A 260 -19.86 -6.14 0.17
CA GLY A 260 -20.08 -7.24 1.11
C GLY A 260 -19.01 -7.43 2.18
N TYR A 261 -19.12 -8.57 2.86
CA TYR A 261 -18.20 -9.03 3.90
C TYR A 261 -17.55 -10.36 3.53
N VAL A 262 -16.27 -10.51 3.85
CA VAL A 262 -15.52 -11.75 3.71
C VAL A 262 -14.87 -12.13 5.05
N ILE A 263 -14.93 -13.42 5.40
CA ILE A 263 -14.39 -13.92 6.67
C ILE A 263 -13.13 -14.73 6.40
N TYR A 264 -12.08 -14.42 7.17
CA TYR A 264 -10.83 -15.18 7.20
C TYR A 264 -10.66 -15.85 8.55
N ARG A 265 -10.04 -17.03 8.53
CA ARG A 265 -9.62 -17.76 9.72
C ARG A 265 -8.19 -18.21 9.54
N SER A 266 -7.36 -18.01 10.54
CA SER A 266 -5.98 -18.47 10.56
C SER A 266 -5.58 -19.03 11.93
N THR A 267 -4.50 -19.81 11.94
CA THR A 267 -3.77 -20.16 13.18
C THR A 267 -2.48 -19.34 13.35
N ASP A 268 -2.14 -18.53 12.34
CA ASP A 268 -1.08 -17.53 12.34
C ASP A 268 -1.71 -16.13 12.45
N PRO A 269 -1.32 -15.30 13.44
CA PRO A 269 -1.84 -13.94 13.55
C PRO A 269 -1.63 -13.08 12.30
N GLN A 270 -0.63 -13.38 11.46
CA GLN A 270 -0.34 -12.60 10.24
C GLN A 270 -1.20 -13.01 9.05
N PHE A 271 -2.06 -14.03 9.16
CA PHE A 271 -2.91 -14.57 8.08
C PHE A 271 -2.16 -15.01 6.80
N LEU A 272 -0.82 -15.17 6.85
CA LEU A 272 -0.01 -15.52 5.68
C LEU A 272 -0.38 -16.89 5.10
N ASP A 273 -0.86 -17.80 5.93
CA ASP A 273 -1.39 -19.11 5.53
C ASP A 273 -2.66 -19.01 4.66
N GLN A 274 -3.36 -17.87 4.68
CA GLN A 274 -4.54 -17.61 3.88
C GLN A 274 -4.23 -16.87 2.56
N GLN A 275 -3.06 -16.24 2.43
CA GLN A 275 -2.64 -15.51 1.21
C GLN A 275 -2.19 -16.48 0.10
N THR A 276 -3.13 -17.23 -0.45
CA THR A 276 -2.86 -18.38 -1.33
C THR A 276 -3.22 -18.14 -2.79
N ILE A 277 -3.89 -17.02 -3.12
CA ILE A 277 -4.25 -16.67 -4.49
C ILE A 277 -3.08 -15.88 -5.08
N THR A 278 -2.50 -16.39 -6.16
CA THR A 278 -1.38 -15.76 -6.84
C THR A 278 -1.86 -14.83 -7.96
N ASP A 279 -1.03 -13.83 -8.26
CA ASP A 279 -1.17 -13.04 -9.48
C ASP A 279 -0.67 -13.80 -10.72
N ALA A 280 -0.65 -13.12 -11.87
CA ALA A 280 -0.19 -13.68 -13.14
C ALA A 280 1.31 -14.01 -13.18
N TYR A 281 2.10 -13.50 -12.24
CA TYR A 281 3.56 -13.71 -12.12
C TYR A 281 3.91 -14.78 -11.08
N GLY A 282 2.91 -15.29 -10.35
CA GLY A 282 3.08 -16.33 -9.33
C GLY A 282 3.38 -15.80 -7.93
N SER A 283 3.25 -14.49 -7.71
CA SER A 283 3.39 -13.85 -6.40
C SER A 283 2.11 -14.00 -5.61
N HIS A 284 2.20 -14.31 -4.31
CA HIS A 284 1.03 -14.37 -3.43
C HIS A 284 0.42 -12.98 -3.27
N PHE A 285 -0.86 -12.80 -3.63
CA PHE A 285 -1.49 -11.49 -3.71
C PHE A 285 -2.78 -11.43 -2.90
N LEU A 286 -3.82 -12.19 -3.30
CA LEU A 286 -5.12 -12.20 -2.61
C LEU A 286 -5.23 -13.34 -1.58
N PHE A 287 -6.21 -13.19 -0.68
CA PHE A 287 -6.47 -14.14 0.39
C PHE A 287 -7.65 -15.04 0.05
N THR A 288 -7.50 -16.34 0.30
CA THR A 288 -8.60 -17.31 0.19
C THR A 288 -9.51 -17.18 1.42
N PRO A 289 -10.83 -16.96 1.24
CA PRO A 289 -11.77 -16.89 2.35
C PRO A 289 -11.88 -18.20 3.14
N LEU A 290 -12.35 -18.12 4.37
CA LEU A 290 -12.71 -19.29 5.17
C LEU A 290 -13.73 -20.15 4.42
N GLU A 291 -13.43 -21.44 4.25
CA GLU A 291 -14.37 -22.40 3.68
C GLU A 291 -15.44 -22.80 4.72
N MET A 292 -16.72 -22.69 4.34
CA MET A 292 -17.85 -23.17 5.13
C MET A 292 -17.98 -24.70 5.07
N VAL A 293 -18.77 -25.30 5.96
CA VAL A 293 -19.03 -26.76 5.98
C VAL A 293 -19.52 -27.31 4.63
N GLY A 294 -20.20 -26.49 3.83
CA GLY A 294 -20.69 -26.86 2.49
C GLY A 294 -19.66 -26.69 1.36
N GLY A 295 -18.43 -26.27 1.65
CA GLY A 295 -17.39 -26.00 0.66
C GLY A 295 -17.44 -24.63 0.00
N ALA A 296 -18.47 -23.83 0.29
CA ALA A 296 -18.58 -22.46 -0.19
C ALA A 296 -17.70 -21.51 0.64
N PRO A 297 -17.13 -20.44 0.05
CA PRO A 297 -16.39 -19.42 0.81
C PRO A 297 -17.34 -18.65 1.73
N ALA A 298 -16.87 -18.29 2.93
CA ALA A 298 -17.56 -17.41 3.87
C ALA A 298 -17.47 -15.96 3.38
N LYS A 299 -18.15 -15.70 2.28
CA LYS A 299 -18.27 -14.41 1.60
C LYS A 299 -19.75 -14.10 1.42
N PHE A 300 -20.16 -12.91 1.86
CA PHE A 300 -21.56 -12.49 1.96
C PHE A 300 -21.71 -11.10 1.33
N ASP A 301 -22.27 -11.08 0.13
CA ASP A 301 -22.46 -9.92 -0.73
C ASP A 301 -23.91 -9.45 -0.79
N LEU A 302 -24.12 -8.23 -1.29
CA LEU A 302 -25.46 -7.73 -1.62
C LEU A 302 -26.09 -8.62 -2.69
N VAL A 303 -27.41 -8.55 -2.81
CA VAL A 303 -28.14 -9.21 -3.92
C VAL A 303 -28.42 -8.13 -4.95
N ASN A 304 -27.52 -7.99 -5.91
CA ASN A 304 -27.54 -6.91 -6.90
C ASN A 304 -27.02 -7.43 -8.26
N ASP A 305 -26.44 -6.54 -9.08
CA ASP A 305 -25.89 -6.90 -10.41
C ASP A 305 -24.38 -7.19 -10.37
N TYR A 306 -23.74 -7.08 -9.20
CA TYR A 306 -22.30 -7.27 -8.97
C TYR A 306 -22.01 -8.63 -8.35
N SER A 307 -21.64 -9.61 -9.17
CA SER A 307 -21.25 -10.93 -8.66
C SER A 307 -20.23 -11.64 -9.54
N GLY A 308 -19.59 -12.69 -9.01
CA GLY A 308 -18.52 -13.41 -9.69
C GLY A 308 -17.20 -12.64 -9.69
N LEU A 309 -16.45 -12.71 -10.78
CA LEU A 309 -15.17 -12.00 -10.90
C LEU A 309 -15.43 -10.57 -11.40
N SER A 310 -14.81 -9.59 -10.75
CA SER A 310 -14.82 -8.21 -11.22
C SER A 310 -14.31 -8.10 -12.66
N SER A 311 -14.93 -7.20 -13.43
CA SER A 311 -14.50 -6.78 -14.76
C SER A 311 -13.12 -6.12 -14.76
N ILE A 312 -12.72 -5.55 -13.62
CA ILE A 312 -11.50 -4.77 -13.46
C ILE A 312 -10.46 -5.64 -12.74
N PRO A 313 -9.46 -6.19 -13.45
CA PRO A 313 -8.34 -6.86 -12.79
C PRO A 313 -7.47 -5.82 -12.07
N TYR A 314 -6.77 -6.25 -11.02
CA TYR A 314 -5.73 -5.43 -10.42
C TYR A 314 -4.66 -5.11 -11.47
N ALA A 315 -4.37 -3.82 -11.63
CA ALA A 315 -3.46 -3.31 -12.64
C ALA A 315 -2.09 -3.99 -12.53
N GLY A 316 -1.56 -4.44 -13.67
CA GLY A 316 -0.31 -5.20 -13.73
C GLY A 316 -0.43 -6.66 -13.26
N HIS A 317 -1.10 -6.94 -12.14
CA HIS A 317 -1.19 -8.28 -11.55
C HIS A 317 -2.03 -9.29 -12.37
N GLY A 318 -2.99 -8.81 -13.17
CA GLY A 318 -3.78 -9.68 -14.05
C GLY A 318 -4.73 -10.64 -13.33
N VAL A 319 -5.02 -10.37 -12.06
CA VAL A 319 -5.96 -11.15 -11.23
C VAL A 319 -7.17 -10.27 -10.89
N PRO A 320 -8.41 -10.73 -11.14
CA PRO A 320 -9.61 -10.02 -10.70
C PRO A 320 -9.99 -10.39 -9.27
N TYR A 321 -10.63 -9.45 -8.57
CA TYR A 321 -11.25 -9.74 -7.29
C TYR A 321 -12.56 -10.52 -7.47
N ASN A 322 -12.85 -11.46 -6.57
CA ASN A 322 -14.12 -12.20 -6.55
C ASN A 322 -15.13 -11.44 -5.69
N LEU A 323 -16.18 -10.88 -6.29
CA LEU A 323 -17.21 -10.06 -5.63
C LEU A 323 -18.24 -10.90 -4.85
N GLY A 324 -18.35 -12.20 -5.11
CA GLY A 324 -19.30 -13.06 -4.43
C GLY A 324 -20.25 -13.79 -5.38
N SER A 325 -21.44 -14.13 -4.88
CA SER A 325 -22.43 -14.94 -5.59
C SER A 325 -23.89 -14.55 -5.29
N ASP A 326 -24.16 -13.28 -4.99
CA ASP A 326 -25.46 -12.73 -4.60
C ASP A 326 -26.10 -13.49 -3.41
N SER A 327 -25.31 -13.71 -2.36
CA SER A 327 -25.69 -14.57 -1.24
C SER A 327 -26.48 -13.86 -0.13
N GLY A 328 -26.51 -12.53 -0.16
CA GLY A 328 -27.12 -11.67 0.85
C GLY A 328 -26.19 -11.42 2.04
N ILE A 329 -26.08 -10.15 2.43
CA ILE A 329 -25.29 -9.72 3.60
C ILE A 329 -25.81 -10.36 4.89
N ARG A 330 -24.87 -10.59 5.81
CA ARG A 330 -25.12 -11.14 7.14
C ARG A 330 -24.31 -10.34 8.14
N HIS A 331 -24.72 -10.39 9.40
CA HIS A 331 -24.03 -9.79 10.55
C HIS A 331 -23.69 -10.82 11.62
N SER A 332 -23.82 -12.10 11.28
CA SER A 332 -23.39 -13.20 12.13
C SER A 332 -23.03 -14.43 11.30
N PHE A 333 -22.02 -15.16 11.76
CA PHE A 333 -21.57 -16.40 11.13
C PHE A 333 -21.11 -17.40 12.19
N VAL A 334 -21.45 -18.68 11.99
CA VAL A 334 -21.00 -19.77 12.85
C VAL A 334 -19.98 -20.58 12.07
N ASP A 335 -18.71 -20.49 12.48
CA ASP A 335 -17.68 -21.43 12.04
C ASP A 335 -17.76 -22.69 12.88
N SER A 336 -18.09 -23.81 12.25
CA SER A 336 -17.98 -25.15 12.81
C SER A 336 -17.22 -26.10 11.89
N ASN A 337 -16.47 -25.55 10.92
CA ASN A 337 -15.77 -26.35 9.92
C ASN A 337 -14.40 -26.78 10.46
N ASN A 338 -14.32 -27.97 11.06
CA ASN A 338 -13.10 -28.54 11.65
C ASN A 338 -12.47 -27.63 12.74
N VAL A 339 -13.31 -26.97 13.53
CA VAL A 339 -12.88 -26.14 14.66
C VAL A 339 -12.52 -27.05 15.84
N ILE A 340 -11.29 -26.95 16.33
CA ILE A 340 -10.76 -27.80 17.39
C ILE A 340 -10.77 -27.03 18.72
N ASN A 341 -11.38 -27.61 19.75
CA ASN A 341 -11.31 -27.06 21.10
C ASN A 341 -9.87 -26.96 21.60
N GLY A 342 -9.52 -25.82 22.23
CA GLY A 342 -8.19 -25.56 22.76
C GLY A 342 -7.17 -25.05 21.74
N GLN A 343 -7.50 -25.01 20.44
CA GLN A 343 -6.69 -24.35 19.41
C GLN A 343 -6.94 -22.84 19.44
N VAL A 344 -5.87 -22.05 19.31
CA VAL A 344 -5.98 -20.60 19.10
C VAL A 344 -6.29 -20.36 17.63
N TYR A 345 -7.36 -19.61 17.37
CA TYR A 345 -7.72 -19.12 16.04
C TYR A 345 -7.73 -17.60 16.04
N TYR A 346 -7.32 -17.04 14.91
CA TYR A 346 -7.47 -15.65 14.55
C TYR A 346 -8.56 -15.55 13.49
N TYR A 347 -9.51 -14.65 13.68
CA TYR A 347 -10.52 -14.35 12.68
C TYR A 347 -10.44 -12.88 12.28
N ALA A 348 -10.77 -12.61 11.03
CA ALA A 348 -11.01 -11.28 10.50
C ALA A 348 -12.32 -11.25 9.72
N VAL A 349 -13.09 -10.18 9.84
CA VAL A 349 -14.23 -9.90 8.96
C VAL A 349 -13.90 -8.62 8.19
N ALA A 350 -13.64 -8.74 6.90
CA ALA A 350 -13.30 -7.59 6.09
C ALA A 350 -14.49 -7.19 5.21
N SER A 351 -14.83 -5.92 5.23
CA SER A 351 -15.70 -5.29 4.23
C SER A 351 -14.94 -5.06 2.93
N TYR A 352 -15.64 -5.14 1.80
CA TYR A 352 -15.09 -4.83 0.48
C TYR A 352 -16.12 -4.11 -0.39
N ASP A 353 -15.62 -3.32 -1.33
CA ASP A 353 -16.40 -2.61 -2.35
C ASP A 353 -16.44 -3.38 -3.69
N HIS A 354 -17.23 -2.88 -4.64
CA HIS A 354 -17.26 -3.39 -6.01
C HIS A 354 -16.37 -2.60 -7.00
N GLY A 355 -15.63 -1.60 -6.52
CA GLY A 355 -14.87 -0.67 -7.35
C GLY A 355 -15.74 0.23 -8.24
N ASP A 356 -15.14 0.92 -9.21
CA ASP A 356 -15.84 1.78 -10.17
C ASP A 356 -15.32 1.58 -11.60
N ASP A 357 -16.15 1.00 -12.48
CA ASP A 357 -15.82 0.75 -13.89
C ASP A 357 -15.55 2.05 -14.67
N SER A 358 -16.22 3.16 -14.35
CA SER A 358 -16.02 4.42 -15.07
C SER A 358 -14.68 5.06 -14.75
N LEU A 359 -14.22 4.90 -13.51
CA LEU A 359 -12.94 5.40 -13.01
C LEU A 359 -11.81 4.37 -13.11
N GLN A 360 -12.11 3.15 -13.59
CA GLN A 360 -11.18 2.02 -13.64
C GLN A 360 -10.55 1.71 -12.26
N ILE A 361 -11.34 1.85 -11.20
CA ILE A 361 -10.94 1.54 -9.83
C ILE A 361 -11.28 0.08 -9.56
N ALA A 362 -10.25 -0.73 -9.32
CA ALA A 362 -10.44 -2.13 -8.95
C ALA A 362 -11.04 -2.24 -7.54
N PRO A 363 -11.80 -3.32 -7.24
CA PRO A 363 -12.35 -3.54 -5.91
C PRO A 363 -11.30 -3.53 -4.80
N ALA A 364 -11.64 -2.98 -3.65
CA ALA A 364 -10.76 -2.97 -2.47
C ALA A 364 -11.44 -3.60 -1.24
N GLU A 365 -10.60 -4.13 -0.36
CA GLU A 365 -11.00 -4.74 0.91
C GLU A 365 -10.31 -4.00 2.06
N CYS A 366 -11.04 -3.76 3.16
CA CYS A 366 -10.44 -3.13 4.33
C CYS A 366 -9.33 -4.01 4.93
N ALA A 367 -8.30 -3.36 5.47
CA ALA A 367 -7.16 -4.08 6.03
C ALA A 367 -7.57 -4.99 7.23
N LYS A 368 -6.86 -6.11 7.37
CA LYS A 368 -7.03 -7.12 8.43
C LYS A 368 -5.69 -7.40 9.12
N GLN A 369 -5.20 -6.44 9.88
CA GLN A 369 -3.87 -6.51 10.49
C GLN A 369 -3.93 -6.95 11.96
N ILE A 370 -3.04 -7.85 12.34
CA ILE A 370 -2.70 -8.13 13.73
C ILE A 370 -1.21 -7.86 13.89
N THR A 371 -0.86 -6.91 14.75
CA THR A 371 0.54 -6.57 14.99
C THR A 371 1.07 -7.36 16.19
N ILE A 372 2.27 -7.92 16.03
CA ILE A 372 2.96 -8.63 17.11
C ILE A 372 4.11 -7.75 17.59
N ASN A 373 4.18 -7.49 18.89
CA ASN A 373 5.36 -6.88 19.47
C ASN A 373 6.53 -7.89 19.45
N PRO A 374 7.64 -7.60 18.76
CA PRO A 374 8.74 -8.55 18.62
C PRO A 374 9.49 -8.82 19.94
N GLU A 375 9.39 -7.92 20.93
CA GLU A 375 10.06 -8.07 22.23
C GLU A 375 9.16 -8.76 23.27
N SER A 376 7.88 -8.36 23.35
CA SER A 376 6.97 -8.87 24.38
C SER A 376 6.09 -10.04 23.91
N ASN A 377 6.00 -10.30 22.60
CA ASN A 377 5.02 -11.19 21.98
C ASN A 377 3.55 -10.79 22.26
N GLU A 378 3.31 -9.53 22.62
CA GLU A 378 1.97 -8.99 22.76
C GLU A 378 1.32 -8.80 21.39
N LEU A 379 0.01 -9.11 21.29
CA LEU A 379 -0.78 -8.96 20.08
C LEU A 379 -1.65 -7.71 20.17
N PHE A 380 -1.58 -6.87 19.15
CA PHE A 380 -2.50 -5.76 18.93
C PHE A 380 -3.48 -6.14 17.84
N LEU A 381 -4.74 -6.28 18.23
CA LEU A 381 -5.86 -6.60 17.34
C LEU A 381 -6.48 -5.30 16.82
N ASP A 382 -6.85 -5.30 15.55
CA ASP A 382 -7.65 -4.27 14.90
C ASP A 382 -9.16 -4.49 15.15
N LEU A 383 -9.99 -3.48 14.87
CA LEU A 383 -11.44 -3.46 15.12
C LEU A 383 -12.19 -4.67 14.53
N ASN A 384 -11.72 -5.12 13.37
CA ASN A 384 -12.30 -6.20 12.60
C ASN A 384 -11.59 -7.55 12.78
N THR A 385 -10.66 -7.65 13.74
CA THR A 385 -9.88 -8.86 14.02
C THR A 385 -10.02 -9.33 15.47
N VAL A 386 -9.95 -10.64 15.68
CA VAL A 386 -10.16 -11.25 17.00
C VAL A 386 -9.32 -12.50 17.18
N GLN A 387 -8.80 -12.69 18.39
CA GLN A 387 -8.17 -13.94 18.83
C GLN A 387 -9.14 -14.71 19.73
N ILE A 388 -9.34 -16.00 19.47
CA ILE A 388 -10.28 -16.82 20.24
C ILE A 388 -9.82 -18.27 20.39
N VAL A 389 -10.20 -18.90 21.51
CA VAL A 389 -9.99 -20.32 21.79
C VAL A 389 -11.34 -21.00 22.02
N PRO A 390 -11.81 -21.85 21.09
CA PRO A 390 -13.03 -22.66 21.26
C PRO A 390 -12.89 -23.61 22.45
N ARG A 391 -14.00 -23.88 23.15
CA ARG A 391 -13.99 -24.73 24.34
C ARG A 391 -15.34 -25.38 24.56
N ALA A 392 -15.30 -26.62 25.04
CA ALA A 392 -16.47 -27.32 25.53
C ALA A 392 -17.08 -26.58 26.74
N PRO A 393 -18.40 -26.73 26.98
CA PRO A 393 -19.05 -26.18 28.16
C PRO A 393 -18.40 -26.72 29.44
N ALA A 394 -18.40 -25.91 30.50
CA ALA A 394 -17.93 -26.37 31.80
C ALA A 394 -18.73 -27.60 32.26
N ALA A 395 -18.07 -28.55 32.92
CA ALA A 395 -18.72 -29.73 33.45
C ALA A 395 -19.88 -29.34 34.38
N GLY A 396 -21.09 -29.84 34.08
CA GLY A 396 -22.31 -29.52 34.82
C GLY A 396 -23.11 -28.33 34.29
N TYR A 397 -22.69 -27.68 33.20
CA TYR A 397 -23.49 -26.68 32.51
C TYR A 397 -24.75 -27.30 31.88
N SER A 398 -25.92 -26.77 32.21
CA SER A 398 -27.17 -27.06 31.52
C SER A 398 -27.67 -25.81 30.80
N VAL A 399 -27.99 -25.95 29.52
CA VAL A 399 -28.65 -24.88 28.75
C VAL A 399 -30.00 -24.58 29.39
N GLY A 400 -30.23 -23.31 29.74
CA GLY A 400 -31.55 -22.84 30.17
C GLY A 400 -32.53 -22.93 29.00
N GLY A 401 -33.60 -23.72 29.15
CA GLY A 401 -34.70 -23.80 28.19
C GLY A 401 -35.83 -22.87 28.58
N LEU A 402 -36.29 -22.01 27.67
CA LEU A 402 -37.60 -21.37 27.79
C LEU A 402 -38.67 -22.43 27.52
N THR A 403 -39.28 -22.96 28.57
CA THR A 403 -40.55 -23.68 28.43
C THR A 403 -41.62 -22.65 28.13
N THR A 404 -42.11 -22.62 26.89
CA THR A 404 -43.35 -21.92 26.55
C THR A 404 -44.48 -22.53 27.38
N ALA A 405 -45.05 -21.74 28.29
CA ALA A 405 -46.20 -22.10 29.11
C ALA A 405 -47.51 -21.93 28.33
#